data_AF-A0A484NB93-F1
#
_entry.id   AF-A0A484NB93-F1
#
_cell.length_a   1.000
_cell.length_b   1.000
_cell.length_c   1.000
_cell.angle_alpha   90.00
_cell.angle_beta   90.00
_cell.angle_gamma   90.00
#
_symmetry.space_group_name_H-M   'P 1'
#
loop_
_entity.id
_entity.type
_entity.pdbx_description
1 polymer ?
#
loop_
_entity_poly.entity_id
_entity_poly.type
_entity_poly.pdbx_seq_one_letter_code
_entity_poly.pdbx_strand_id
1 'polypeptide(L)'
;MEKKTLRDGPNARQRSYLIGRLRKAVKWATLFQELCAIKGDSRTSLEAEAYAAYMKGNLLFEQDKNWDIAVKCFKSARAVYEELGKYGDLENQILCREHVEQLEPSIRYCLHKIGESKLQTSGLIHIGEMEGPALDLFKAKLEAAMAEARAQQAASMTEFNWLGHTFPISNPKTRVSILKAQELEREIHGPAGDSLPAEKRLVVFDKIFAAYHEARSNIRSDLVTAASSENVKDELNGLDKAIGAILGQRTIERNQLLVSIVKSKFNKVRDDKNEKVTKPEELVRLYDLLIQNISDLSDLVSSGRDRKAEEVALAEECELKSMVFRAQRCFYLAKSYSFAGKRTEAYALFSRARSLADVALKRLHSANISDQ
;
A
#
# COMPACT_ATOMS: atom_id res chain seq x y z
N MET A 1 -16.14 30.17 -14.45
CA MET A 1 -16.21 31.38 -15.30
C MET A 1 -15.73 31.01 -16.69
N GLU A 2 -16.67 30.75 -17.59
CA GLU A 2 -16.38 30.44 -18.98
C GLU A 2 -15.63 31.60 -19.64
N LYS A 3 -14.45 31.30 -20.18
CA LYS A 3 -13.69 32.25 -21.00
C LYS A 3 -14.51 32.52 -22.26
N LYS A 4 -15.29 33.61 -22.29
CA LYS A 4 -15.69 34.23 -23.57
C LYS A 4 -14.40 34.48 -24.36
N THR A 5 -14.29 33.77 -25.47
CA THR A 5 -13.19 33.77 -26.43
C THR A 5 -12.90 35.19 -26.91
N LEU A 6 -11.88 35.83 -26.32
CA LEU A 6 -11.26 37.03 -26.88
C LEU A 6 -10.23 36.57 -27.92
N ARG A 7 -10.40 37.03 -29.17
CA ARG A 7 -9.55 36.66 -30.33
C ARG A 7 -8.06 36.97 -30.13
N ASP A 8 -7.72 37.94 -29.28
CA ASP A 8 -6.33 38.38 -29.02
C ASP A 8 -5.84 38.13 -27.57
N GLY A 9 -6.57 37.30 -26.79
CA GLY A 9 -6.27 37.10 -25.37
C GLY A 9 -6.59 38.34 -24.51
N PRO A 10 -6.40 38.27 -23.18
CA PRO A 10 -6.72 39.39 -22.30
C PRO A 10 -5.69 40.54 -22.44
N ASN A 11 -6.18 41.75 -22.72
CA ASN A 11 -5.34 42.96 -22.76
C ASN A 11 -4.67 43.21 -21.39
N ALA A 12 -3.51 43.88 -21.36
CA ALA A 12 -2.72 44.08 -20.13
C ALA A 12 -3.53 44.59 -18.92
N ARG A 13 -4.47 45.52 -19.15
CA ARG A 13 -5.39 46.05 -18.12
C ARG A 13 -6.34 44.98 -17.55
N GLN A 14 -6.85 44.09 -18.41
CA GLN A 14 -7.71 42.97 -18.00
C GLN A 14 -6.91 41.95 -17.19
N ARG A 15 -5.66 41.69 -17.59
CA ARG A 15 -4.74 40.83 -16.84
C ARG A 15 -4.42 41.40 -15.46
N SER A 16 -4.12 42.70 -15.35
CA SER A 16 -3.90 43.35 -14.05
C SER A 16 -5.13 43.26 -13.14
N TYR A 17 -6.33 43.46 -13.69
CA TYR A 17 -7.58 43.31 -12.95
C TYR A 17 -7.82 41.87 -12.48
N LEU A 18 -7.59 40.87 -13.35
CA LEU A 18 -7.66 39.45 -13.02
C LEU A 18 -6.72 39.10 -11.87
N ILE A 19 -5.45 39.51 -11.95
CA ILE A 19 -4.47 39.29 -10.87
C ILE A 19 -4.94 39.95 -9.58
N GLY A 20 -5.51 41.15 -9.64
CA GLY A 20 -6.10 41.82 -8.48
C GLY A 20 -7.23 41.01 -7.82
N ARG A 21 -8.10 40.40 -8.63
CA ARG A 21 -9.17 39.51 -8.15
C ARG A 21 -8.60 38.24 -7.52
N LEU A 22 -7.59 37.63 -8.13
CA LEU A 22 -6.94 36.43 -7.59
C LEU A 22 -6.22 36.73 -6.27
N ARG A 23 -5.56 37.89 -6.10
CA ARG A 23 -4.99 38.28 -4.81
C ARG A 23 -6.05 38.37 -3.72
N LYS A 24 -7.20 38.94 -4.05
CA LYS A 24 -8.34 38.99 -3.12
C LYS A 24 -8.86 37.58 -2.81
N ALA A 25 -8.99 36.71 -3.80
CA ALA A 25 -9.41 35.33 -3.62
C ALA A 25 -8.47 34.56 -2.70
N VAL A 26 -7.15 34.65 -2.91
CA VAL A 26 -6.14 34.04 -2.03
C VAL A 26 -6.27 34.55 -0.61
N LYS A 27 -6.42 35.87 -0.40
CA LYS A 27 -6.61 36.44 0.95
C LYS A 27 -7.80 35.81 1.68
N TRP A 28 -8.95 35.68 0.99
CA TRP A 28 -10.13 35.06 1.59
C TRP A 28 -9.99 33.56 1.78
N ALA A 29 -9.36 32.86 0.84
CA ALA A 29 -9.11 31.42 0.95
C ALA A 29 -8.15 31.10 2.12
N THR A 30 -7.12 31.93 2.34
CA THR A 30 -6.23 31.81 3.51
C THR A 30 -6.98 32.05 4.82
N LEU A 31 -7.80 33.10 4.90
CA LEU A 31 -8.64 33.33 6.08
C LEU A 31 -9.62 32.18 6.34
N PHE A 32 -10.23 31.64 5.27
CA PHE A 32 -11.13 30.49 5.37
C PHE A 32 -10.39 29.24 5.88
N GLN A 33 -9.19 28.97 5.36
CA GLN A 33 -8.33 27.90 5.84
C GLN A 33 -8.00 28.06 7.33
N GLU A 34 -7.62 29.26 7.77
CA GLU A 34 -7.32 29.55 9.19
C GLU A 34 -8.54 29.31 10.09
N LEU A 35 -9.72 29.73 9.67
CA LEU A 35 -10.96 29.50 10.42
C LEU A 35 -11.32 28.01 10.49
N CYS A 36 -11.20 27.29 9.38
CA CYS A 36 -11.44 25.84 9.35
C CYS A 36 -10.42 25.07 10.17
N ALA A 37 -9.17 25.53 10.27
CA ALA A 37 -8.17 24.92 11.13
C ALA A 37 -8.51 25.06 12.63
N ILE A 38 -9.27 26.09 13.02
CA ILE A 38 -9.67 26.33 14.42
C ILE A 38 -11.02 25.66 14.75
N LYS A 39 -11.96 25.65 13.80
CA LYS A 39 -13.36 25.30 14.05
C LYS A 39 -13.91 24.17 13.18
N GLY A 40 -13.25 23.84 12.07
CA GLY A 40 -13.69 22.78 11.17
C GLY A 40 -13.32 21.40 11.69
N ASP A 41 -14.09 20.40 11.28
CA ASP A 41 -13.71 19.01 11.36
C ASP A 41 -12.48 18.72 10.47
N SER A 42 -11.85 17.56 10.69
CA SER A 42 -10.60 17.20 10.03
C SER A 42 -10.71 17.27 8.50
N ARG A 43 -11.85 16.82 7.96
CA ARG A 43 -12.13 16.81 6.52
C ARG A 43 -12.29 18.23 5.98
N THR A 44 -13.16 19.04 6.57
CA THR A 44 -13.35 20.44 6.13
C THR A 44 -12.05 21.25 6.23
N SER A 45 -11.23 21.02 7.26
CA SER A 45 -9.93 21.68 7.37
C SER A 45 -9.00 21.32 6.20
N LEU A 46 -9.02 20.07 5.71
CA LEU A 46 -8.21 19.64 4.56
C LEU A 46 -8.75 20.21 3.25
N GLU A 47 -10.07 20.21 3.05
CA GLU A 47 -10.70 20.79 1.86
C GLU A 47 -10.39 22.30 1.77
N ALA A 48 -10.47 23.03 2.88
CA ALA A 48 -10.12 24.44 2.95
C ALA A 48 -8.63 24.69 2.64
N GLU A 49 -7.73 23.82 3.09
CA GLU A 49 -6.30 23.88 2.79
C GLU A 49 -6.00 23.61 1.31
N ALA A 50 -6.63 22.58 0.72
CA ALA A 50 -6.52 22.28 -0.71
C ALA A 50 -7.01 23.45 -1.57
N TYR A 51 -8.14 24.05 -1.19
CA TYR A 51 -8.70 25.22 -1.87
C TYR A 51 -7.78 26.44 -1.77
N ALA A 52 -7.22 26.72 -0.59
CA ALA A 52 -6.26 27.80 -0.41
C ALA A 52 -4.98 27.59 -1.23
N ALA A 53 -4.45 26.36 -1.25
CA ALA A 53 -3.31 25.98 -2.08
C ALA A 53 -3.63 26.15 -3.58
N TYR A 54 -4.80 25.71 -4.03
CA TYR A 54 -5.24 25.88 -5.42
C TYR A 54 -5.33 27.35 -5.82
N MET A 55 -5.97 28.19 -5.00
CA MET A 55 -6.09 29.63 -5.27
C MET A 55 -4.72 30.32 -5.30
N LYS A 56 -3.81 29.93 -4.40
CA LYS A 56 -2.43 30.44 -4.38
C LYS A 56 -1.64 30.00 -5.62
N GLY A 57 -1.80 28.74 -6.03
CA GLY A 57 -1.23 28.21 -7.27
C GLY A 57 -1.67 29.01 -8.50
N ASN A 58 -2.98 29.26 -8.65
CA ASN A 58 -3.54 30.06 -9.75
C ASN A 58 -3.03 31.50 -9.76
N LEU A 59 -2.90 32.13 -8.59
CA LEU A 59 -2.36 33.49 -8.50
C LEU A 59 -0.91 33.56 -9.01
N LEU A 60 -0.06 32.61 -8.60
CA LEU A 60 1.34 32.54 -9.02
C LEU A 60 1.46 32.19 -10.51
N PHE A 61 0.62 31.28 -10.98
CA PHE A 61 0.50 30.88 -12.37
C PHE A 61 0.19 32.09 -13.28
N GLU A 62 -0.87 32.85 -12.98
CA GLU A 62 -1.28 34.01 -13.78
C GLU A 62 -0.31 35.21 -13.68
N GLN A 63 0.55 35.23 -12.66
CA GLN A 63 1.62 36.21 -12.51
C GLN A 63 2.88 35.88 -13.33
N ASP A 64 2.95 34.70 -13.94
CA ASP A 64 4.16 34.15 -14.58
C ASP A 64 5.40 34.17 -13.67
N LYS A 65 5.22 33.99 -12.35
CA LYS A 65 6.29 34.10 -11.34
C LYS A 65 6.30 32.92 -10.40
N ASN A 66 7.50 32.55 -9.95
CA ASN A 66 7.74 31.51 -8.95
C ASN A 66 7.05 30.18 -9.30
N TRP A 67 7.31 29.69 -10.51
CA TRP A 67 6.75 28.44 -11.04
C TRP A 67 6.98 27.26 -10.10
N ASP A 68 8.12 27.19 -9.40
CA ASP A 68 8.42 26.15 -8.41
C ASP A 68 7.45 26.18 -7.21
N ILE A 69 6.99 27.36 -6.78
CA ILE A 69 6.01 27.48 -5.69
C ILE A 69 4.61 27.17 -6.21
N ALA A 70 4.28 27.62 -7.43
CA ALA A 70 2.99 27.35 -8.07
C ALA A 70 2.77 25.83 -8.23
N VAL A 71 3.75 25.10 -8.76
CA VAL A 71 3.66 23.64 -8.93
C VAL A 71 3.56 22.92 -7.59
N LYS A 72 4.25 23.38 -6.54
CA LYS A 72 4.12 22.83 -5.18
C LYS A 72 2.69 23.00 -4.65
N CYS A 73 2.09 24.18 -4.85
CA CYS A 73 0.71 24.45 -4.42
C CYS A 73 -0.30 23.56 -5.17
N PHE A 74 -0.16 23.43 -6.50
CA PHE A 74 -1.04 22.56 -7.28
C PHE A 74 -0.88 21.08 -6.94
N LYS A 75 0.35 20.61 -6.72
CA LYS A 75 0.60 19.22 -6.28
C LYS A 75 0.01 18.94 -4.90
N SER A 76 0.12 19.88 -3.97
CA SER A 76 -0.51 19.77 -2.65
C SER A 76 -2.03 19.64 -2.77
N ALA A 77 -2.69 20.55 -3.51
CA ALA A 77 -4.12 20.49 -3.76
C ALA A 77 -4.54 19.18 -4.45
N ARG A 78 -3.78 18.72 -5.45
CA ARG A 78 -4.02 17.45 -6.15
C ARG A 78 -3.97 16.26 -5.18
N ALA A 79 -2.96 16.20 -4.32
CA ALA A 79 -2.81 15.13 -3.34
C ALA A 79 -3.99 15.08 -2.36
N VAL A 80 -4.49 16.23 -1.89
CA VAL A 80 -5.69 16.25 -1.04
C VAL A 80 -6.90 15.69 -1.76
N TYR A 81 -7.21 16.21 -2.96
CA TYR A 81 -8.41 15.77 -3.70
C TYR A 81 -8.33 14.29 -4.08
N GLU A 82 -7.15 13.80 -4.47
CA GLU A 82 -6.93 12.39 -4.78
C GLU A 82 -7.20 11.48 -3.57
N GLU A 83 -6.79 11.89 -2.37
CA GLU A 83 -7.05 11.13 -1.14
C GLU A 83 -8.50 11.27 -0.65
N LEU A 84 -9.09 12.47 -0.69
CA LEU A 84 -10.49 12.68 -0.34
C LEU A 84 -11.45 11.89 -1.24
N GLY A 85 -11.07 11.70 -2.51
CA GLY A 85 -11.80 10.86 -3.45
C GLY A 85 -11.88 9.41 -2.98
N LYS A 86 -10.84 8.83 -2.37
CA LYS A 86 -10.83 7.40 -2.02
C LYS A 86 -11.88 7.01 -0.97
N TYR A 87 -12.23 7.93 -0.07
CA TYR A 87 -13.10 7.66 1.09
C TYR A 87 -14.43 8.40 1.04
N GLY A 88 -14.70 9.15 -0.04
CA GLY A 88 -15.98 9.80 -0.27
C GLY A 88 -17.04 8.87 -0.87
N ASP A 89 -18.30 9.31 -0.84
CA ASP A 89 -19.37 8.72 -1.66
C ASP A 89 -19.08 8.86 -3.17
N LEU A 90 -19.93 8.25 -4.01
CA LEU A 90 -19.73 8.23 -5.45
C LEU A 90 -19.70 9.66 -6.06
N GLU A 91 -20.51 10.57 -5.53
CA GLU A 91 -20.55 11.96 -5.99
C GLU A 91 -19.26 12.71 -5.63
N ASN A 92 -18.76 12.56 -4.40
CA ASN A 92 -17.48 13.12 -3.98
C ASN A 92 -16.31 12.52 -4.76
N GLN A 93 -16.34 11.21 -5.06
CA GLN A 93 -15.35 10.54 -5.90
C GLN A 93 -15.26 11.19 -7.28
N ILE A 94 -16.41 11.41 -7.93
CA ILE A 94 -16.48 12.06 -9.25
C ILE A 94 -15.95 13.49 -9.17
N LEU A 95 -16.42 14.28 -8.19
CA LEU A 95 -16.00 15.67 -8.03
C LEU A 95 -14.49 15.81 -7.78
N CYS A 96 -13.93 14.97 -6.88
CA CYS A 96 -12.50 14.96 -6.60
C CYS A 96 -11.68 14.59 -7.84
N ARG A 97 -12.15 13.59 -8.61
CA ARG A 97 -11.51 13.18 -9.86
C ARG A 97 -11.50 14.32 -10.89
N GLU A 98 -12.63 15.00 -11.08
CA GLU A 98 -12.72 16.16 -11.97
C GLU A 98 -11.74 17.27 -11.57
N HIS A 99 -11.62 17.57 -10.27
CA HIS A 99 -10.65 18.54 -9.78
C HIS A 99 -9.20 18.12 -10.01
N VAL A 100 -8.86 16.85 -9.81
CA VAL A 100 -7.52 16.31 -10.12
C VAL A 100 -7.22 16.45 -11.62
N GLU A 101 -8.17 16.08 -12.49
CA GLU A 101 -8.02 16.20 -13.95
C GLU A 101 -7.86 17.66 -14.40
N GLN A 102 -8.55 18.61 -13.75
CA GLN A 102 -8.41 20.05 -14.01
C GLN A 102 -7.05 20.63 -13.61
N LEU A 103 -6.39 20.07 -12.60
CA LEU A 103 -5.07 20.54 -12.13
C LEU A 103 -3.92 20.11 -13.04
N GLU A 104 -4.07 18.97 -13.73
CA GLU A 104 -3.00 18.30 -14.45
C GLU A 104 -2.40 19.13 -15.61
N PRO A 105 -3.18 19.88 -16.42
CA PRO A 105 -2.63 20.80 -17.42
C PRO A 105 -1.77 21.91 -16.79
N SER A 106 -2.21 22.49 -15.68
CA SER A 106 -1.49 23.56 -14.96
C SER A 106 -0.17 23.05 -14.37
N ILE A 107 -0.19 21.85 -13.77
CA ILE A 107 1.02 21.19 -13.26
C ILE A 107 2.02 20.93 -14.39
N ARG A 108 1.57 20.35 -15.51
CA ARG A 108 2.42 20.09 -16.68
C ARG A 108 3.01 21.38 -17.25
N TYR A 109 2.21 22.44 -17.36
CA TYR A 109 2.70 23.73 -17.85
C TYR A 109 3.75 24.34 -16.92
N CYS A 110 3.53 24.34 -15.60
CA CYS A 110 4.54 24.80 -14.65
C CYS A 110 5.84 23.99 -14.76
N LEU A 111 5.76 22.66 -14.86
CA LEU A 111 6.93 21.80 -15.04
C LEU A 111 7.68 22.09 -16.34
N HIS A 112 6.96 22.36 -17.44
CA HIS A 112 7.58 22.76 -18.70
C HIS A 112 8.31 24.11 -18.58
N LYS A 113 7.69 25.12 -17.94
CA LYS A 113 8.33 26.43 -17.73
C LYS A 113 9.54 26.36 -16.80
N ILE A 114 9.48 25.50 -15.79
CA ILE A 114 10.63 25.18 -14.95
C ILE A 114 11.73 24.48 -15.78
N GLY A 115 11.36 23.55 -16.66
CA GLY A 115 12.29 22.83 -17.56
C GLY A 115 12.94 23.73 -18.63
N GLU A 116 12.18 24.63 -19.24
CA GLU A 116 12.70 25.68 -20.15
C GLU A 116 13.69 26.60 -19.43
N SER A 117 13.42 26.94 -18.16
CA SER A 117 14.35 27.71 -17.31
C SER A 117 15.57 26.89 -16.85
N LYS A 118 15.45 25.56 -16.78
CA LYS A 118 16.51 24.63 -16.35
C LYS A 118 17.28 23.99 -17.51
N LEU A 119 17.00 24.36 -18.76
CA LEU A 119 17.89 24.08 -19.89
C LEU A 119 19.25 24.83 -19.78
N GLN A 120 19.43 25.71 -18.78
CA GLN A 120 20.74 26.20 -18.34
C GLN A 120 21.30 25.51 -17.08
N THR A 121 20.62 24.53 -16.48
CA THR A 121 21.15 23.78 -15.34
C THR A 121 20.50 22.40 -15.26
N SER A 122 21.27 21.40 -15.69
CA SER A 122 20.95 19.97 -15.67
C SER A 122 20.40 19.50 -14.32
N GLY A 123 19.31 18.73 -14.36
CA GLY A 123 18.88 17.87 -13.25
C GLY A 123 17.37 17.72 -13.15
N LEU A 124 16.84 16.57 -13.59
CA LEU A 124 15.50 16.10 -13.23
C LEU A 124 15.36 16.12 -11.69
N ILE A 125 14.55 17.03 -11.15
CA ILE A 125 14.16 16.97 -9.74
C ILE A 125 13.15 15.83 -9.59
N HIS A 126 13.61 14.74 -8.98
CA HIS A 126 12.76 13.64 -8.51
C HIS A 126 11.79 14.13 -7.44
N ILE A 127 10.56 13.62 -7.51
CA ILE A 127 9.35 14.05 -6.79
C ILE A 127 9.34 13.53 -5.32
N GLY A 128 10.50 13.21 -4.74
CA GLY A 128 10.63 12.58 -3.43
C GLY A 128 10.97 13.50 -2.26
N GLU A 129 11.41 14.74 -2.50
CA GLU A 129 12.08 15.57 -1.48
C GLU A 129 11.28 16.83 -1.15
N MET A 130 10.07 16.67 -0.61
CA MET A 130 9.48 17.72 0.21
C MET A 130 9.49 17.23 1.64
N GLU A 131 10.58 17.47 2.35
CA GLU A 131 10.64 17.33 3.81
C GLU A 131 10.47 18.72 4.43
N GLY A 132 9.59 18.82 5.42
CA GLY A 132 9.35 20.06 6.14
C GLY A 132 8.18 19.96 7.12
N PRO A 133 8.21 20.68 8.26
CA PRO A 133 7.19 20.59 9.31
C PRO A 133 5.75 20.81 8.83
N ALA A 134 5.57 21.64 7.80
CA ALA A 134 4.26 21.91 7.22
C ALA A 134 3.69 20.70 6.45
N LEU A 135 4.54 19.90 5.79
CA LEU A 135 4.08 18.70 5.10
C LEU A 135 3.78 17.57 6.10
N ASP A 136 4.53 17.48 7.19
CA ASP A 136 4.26 16.48 8.23
C ASP A 136 2.97 16.78 8.98
N LEU A 137 2.70 18.06 9.28
CA LEU A 137 1.41 18.49 9.81
C LEU A 137 0.27 18.18 8.82
N PHE A 138 0.49 18.41 7.54
CA PHE A 138 -0.46 18.08 6.49
C PHE A 138 -0.74 16.57 6.41
N LYS A 139 0.31 15.73 6.41
CA LYS A 139 0.20 14.26 6.44
C LYS A 139 -0.55 13.80 7.70
N ALA A 140 -0.28 14.40 8.86
CA ALA A 140 -0.97 14.06 10.10
C ALA A 140 -2.47 14.42 10.04
N LYS A 141 -2.83 15.58 9.48
CA LYS A 141 -4.23 15.96 9.26
C LYS A 141 -4.93 15.04 8.28
N LEU A 142 -4.25 14.66 7.19
CA LEU A 142 -4.74 13.70 6.21
C LEU A 142 -5.04 12.36 6.89
N GLU A 143 -4.09 11.83 7.65
CA GLU A 143 -4.28 10.59 8.42
C GLU A 143 -5.43 10.69 9.42
N ALA A 144 -5.60 11.82 10.11
CA ALA A 144 -6.71 12.05 11.02
C ALA A 144 -8.07 12.03 10.31
N ALA A 145 -8.22 12.73 9.18
CA ALA A 145 -9.45 12.72 8.41
C ALA A 145 -9.75 11.34 7.81
N MET A 146 -8.72 10.62 7.36
CA MET A 146 -8.87 9.24 6.89
C MET A 146 -9.29 8.32 8.04
N ALA A 147 -8.73 8.48 9.24
CA ALA A 147 -9.14 7.71 10.42
C ALA A 147 -10.60 7.98 10.80
N GLU A 148 -11.06 9.23 10.67
CA GLU A 148 -12.45 9.63 10.92
C GLU A 148 -13.42 9.00 9.90
N ALA A 149 -13.09 9.08 8.61
CA ALA A 149 -13.88 8.43 7.56
C ALA A 149 -13.94 6.89 7.73
N ARG A 150 -12.80 6.26 8.05
CA ARG A 150 -12.76 4.82 8.33
C ARG A 150 -13.55 4.45 9.57
N ALA A 151 -13.56 5.28 10.62
CA ALA A 151 -14.37 5.04 11.81
C ALA A 151 -15.87 5.05 11.47
N GLN A 152 -16.32 5.96 10.58
CA GLN A 152 -17.69 5.98 10.09
C GLN A 152 -18.02 4.73 9.26
N GLN A 153 -17.14 4.31 8.36
CA GLN A 153 -17.33 3.11 7.54
C GLN A 153 -17.33 1.82 8.39
N ALA A 154 -16.39 1.71 9.33
CA ALA A 154 -16.24 0.58 10.24
C ALA A 154 -17.46 0.40 11.17
N ALA A 155 -18.26 1.46 11.39
CA ALA A 155 -19.49 1.36 12.17
C ALA A 155 -20.47 0.32 11.62
N SER A 156 -20.49 0.12 10.29
CA SER A 156 -21.34 -0.85 9.60
C SER A 156 -20.79 -2.29 9.59
N MET A 157 -19.48 -2.48 9.83
CA MET A 157 -18.84 -3.80 9.81
C MET A 157 -18.88 -4.45 11.19
N THR A 158 -19.95 -5.16 11.53
CA THR A 158 -20.09 -5.84 12.83
C THR A 158 -19.45 -7.23 12.87
N GLU A 159 -19.08 -7.77 11.71
CA GLU A 159 -18.69 -9.17 11.55
C GLU A 159 -17.47 -9.30 10.63
N PHE A 160 -16.64 -10.31 10.91
CA PHE A 160 -15.47 -10.67 10.13
C PHE A 160 -15.58 -12.09 9.62
N ASN A 161 -15.40 -12.29 8.31
CA ASN A 161 -15.49 -13.60 7.70
C ASN A 161 -14.10 -14.15 7.35
N TRP A 162 -13.77 -15.34 7.87
CA TRP A 162 -12.54 -16.07 7.53
C TRP A 162 -12.83 -17.56 7.39
N LEU A 163 -12.43 -18.14 6.25
CA LEU A 163 -12.66 -19.56 5.91
C LEU A 163 -14.10 -20.04 6.13
N GLY A 164 -15.09 -19.23 5.73
CA GLY A 164 -16.51 -19.56 5.91
C GLY A 164 -17.05 -19.35 7.33
N HIS A 165 -16.23 -18.84 8.26
CA HIS A 165 -16.67 -18.52 9.63
C HIS A 165 -16.78 -17.03 9.87
N THR A 166 -17.88 -16.68 10.52
CA THR A 166 -18.19 -15.32 10.91
C THR A 166 -17.83 -15.11 12.38
N PHE A 167 -17.00 -14.12 12.63
CA PHE A 167 -16.56 -13.70 13.95
C PHE A 167 -17.17 -12.34 14.26
N PRO A 168 -17.93 -12.18 15.36
CA PRO A 168 -18.45 -10.87 15.75
C PRO A 168 -17.30 -9.95 16.21
N ILE A 169 -17.31 -8.69 15.75
CA ILE A 169 -16.33 -7.68 16.17
C ILE A 169 -17.04 -6.59 16.96
N SER A 170 -17.08 -6.75 18.29
CA SER A 170 -17.70 -5.76 19.18
C SER A 170 -16.87 -4.49 19.31
N ASN A 171 -15.54 -4.60 19.34
CA ASN A 171 -14.66 -3.46 19.58
C ASN A 171 -14.50 -2.57 18.33
N PRO A 172 -14.88 -1.28 18.38
CA PRO A 172 -14.75 -0.36 17.24
C PRO A 172 -13.29 -0.15 16.80
N LYS A 173 -12.31 -0.19 17.72
CA LYS A 173 -10.90 -0.03 17.37
C LYS A 173 -10.42 -1.21 16.52
N THR A 174 -10.78 -2.43 16.91
CA THR A 174 -10.51 -3.65 16.14
C THR A 174 -11.14 -3.58 14.75
N ARG A 175 -12.39 -3.11 14.64
CA ARG A 175 -13.06 -2.92 13.34
C ARG A 175 -12.30 -1.96 12.42
N VAL A 176 -11.88 -0.81 12.94
CA VAL A 176 -11.11 0.19 12.17
C VAL A 176 -9.77 -0.38 11.70
N SER A 177 -9.03 -1.09 12.56
CA SER A 177 -7.74 -1.70 12.19
C SER A 177 -7.89 -2.80 11.14
N ILE A 178 -8.92 -3.65 11.24
CA ILE A 178 -9.21 -4.69 10.24
C ILE A 178 -9.62 -4.06 8.89
N LEU A 179 -10.53 -3.08 8.91
CA LEU A 179 -10.95 -2.40 7.69
C LEU A 179 -9.77 -1.74 6.97
N LYS A 180 -8.91 -1.04 7.73
CA LYS A 180 -7.66 -0.44 7.20
C LYS A 180 -6.78 -1.50 6.53
N ALA A 181 -6.62 -2.68 7.16
CA ALA A 181 -5.84 -3.76 6.57
C ALA A 181 -6.47 -4.29 5.27
N GLN A 182 -7.80 -4.48 5.23
CA GLN A 182 -8.52 -4.94 4.04
C GLN A 182 -8.47 -3.94 2.87
N GLU A 183 -8.51 -2.63 3.16
CA GLU A 183 -8.32 -1.58 2.16
C GLU A 183 -6.91 -1.67 1.52
N LEU A 184 -5.88 -1.79 2.36
CA LEU A 184 -4.50 -1.93 1.92
C LEU A 184 -4.27 -3.24 1.15
N GLU A 185 -4.93 -4.34 1.55
CA GLU A 185 -4.89 -5.59 0.79
C GLU A 185 -5.49 -5.44 -0.60
N ARG A 186 -6.57 -4.66 -0.74
CA ARG A 186 -7.21 -4.37 -2.03
C ARG A 186 -6.31 -3.52 -2.93
N GLU A 187 -5.44 -2.69 -2.36
CA GLU A 187 -4.43 -1.95 -3.12
C GLU A 187 -3.41 -2.91 -3.77
N ILE A 188 -3.02 -3.99 -3.08
CA ILE A 188 -2.06 -4.97 -3.59
C ILE A 188 -2.70 -6.00 -4.53
N HIS A 189 -3.91 -6.46 -4.23
CA HIS A 189 -4.60 -7.53 -4.98
C HIS A 189 -5.58 -7.00 -6.05
N GLY A 190 -5.84 -5.69 -6.06
CA GLY A 190 -6.69 -5.06 -7.05
C GLY A 190 -6.02 -4.98 -8.43
N PRO A 191 -6.78 -4.60 -9.48
CA PRO A 191 -6.27 -4.48 -10.86
C PRO A 191 -5.11 -3.48 -11.01
N ALA A 192 -5.00 -2.51 -10.09
CA ALA A 192 -3.87 -1.58 -10.04
C ALA A 192 -2.63 -2.18 -9.34
N GLY A 193 -2.80 -3.21 -8.50
CA GLY A 193 -1.76 -3.78 -7.66
C GLY A 193 -0.66 -4.50 -8.45
N ASP A 194 -1.01 -5.17 -9.53
CA ASP A 194 -0.05 -5.84 -10.43
C ASP A 194 0.85 -4.85 -11.18
N SER A 195 0.39 -3.61 -11.35
CA SER A 195 1.16 -2.53 -12.00
C SER A 195 2.13 -1.82 -11.03
N LEU A 196 2.01 -2.05 -9.72
CA LEU A 196 2.84 -1.40 -8.72
C LEU A 196 4.27 -1.97 -8.74
N PRO A 197 5.31 -1.11 -8.74
CA PRO A 197 6.68 -1.54 -8.53
C PRO A 197 6.83 -2.36 -7.25
N ALA A 198 7.71 -3.36 -7.29
CA ALA A 198 7.90 -4.31 -6.20
C ALA A 198 8.29 -3.61 -4.87
N GLU A 199 9.09 -2.54 -4.93
CA GLU A 199 9.48 -1.74 -3.77
C GLU A 199 8.28 -1.06 -3.11
N LYS A 200 7.33 -0.54 -3.91
CA LYS A 200 6.11 0.07 -3.38
C LYS A 200 5.21 -0.98 -2.73
N ARG A 201 5.08 -2.15 -3.35
CA ARG A 201 4.31 -3.27 -2.80
C ARG A 201 4.85 -3.72 -1.43
N LEU A 202 6.18 -3.76 -1.25
CA LEU A 202 6.80 -4.07 0.04
C LEU A 202 6.40 -3.05 1.12
N VAL A 203 6.38 -1.76 0.80
CA VAL A 203 5.94 -0.71 1.74
C VAL A 203 4.47 -0.88 2.11
N VAL A 204 3.60 -1.26 1.16
CA VAL A 204 2.18 -1.53 1.47
C VAL A 204 2.05 -2.76 2.38
N PHE A 205 2.84 -3.82 2.18
CA PHE A 205 2.86 -4.97 3.11
C PHE A 205 3.23 -4.56 4.54
N ASP A 206 4.24 -3.69 4.72
CA ASP A 206 4.61 -3.19 6.06
C ASP A 206 3.44 -2.45 6.73
N LYS A 207 2.65 -1.70 5.96
CA LYS A 207 1.42 -1.05 6.45
C LYS A 207 0.32 -2.05 6.79
N ILE A 208 0.15 -3.11 6.00
CA ILE A 208 -0.80 -4.20 6.27
C ILE A 208 -0.43 -4.89 7.60
N PHE A 209 0.85 -5.20 7.81
CA PHE A 209 1.32 -5.81 9.06
C PHE A 209 1.04 -4.90 10.24
N ALA A 210 1.34 -3.60 10.15
CA ALA A 210 1.05 -2.65 11.21
C ALA A 210 -0.45 -2.63 11.59
N ALA A 211 -1.34 -2.62 10.59
CA ALA A 211 -2.79 -2.61 10.81
C ALA A 211 -3.29 -3.91 11.46
N TYR A 212 -2.86 -5.09 10.99
CA TYR A 212 -3.26 -6.36 11.63
C TYR A 212 -2.62 -6.56 13.01
N HIS A 213 -1.40 -6.10 13.24
CA HIS A 213 -0.80 -6.12 14.58
C HIS A 213 -1.56 -5.23 15.56
N GLU A 214 -2.01 -4.05 15.12
CA GLU A 214 -2.88 -3.19 15.93
C GLU A 214 -4.22 -3.87 16.23
N ALA A 215 -4.84 -4.52 15.24
CA ALA A 215 -6.07 -5.30 15.45
C ALA A 215 -5.87 -6.41 16.49
N ARG A 216 -4.81 -7.21 16.38
CA ARG A 216 -4.49 -8.27 17.35
C ARG A 216 -4.17 -7.72 18.74
N SER A 217 -3.51 -6.56 18.82
CA SER A 217 -3.24 -5.88 20.09
C SER A 217 -4.54 -5.52 20.79
N ASN A 218 -5.50 -4.94 20.05
CA ASN A 218 -6.83 -4.60 20.57
C ASN A 218 -7.58 -5.87 21.02
N ILE A 219 -7.60 -6.94 20.23
CA ILE A 219 -8.24 -8.21 20.58
C ILE A 219 -7.64 -8.83 21.85
N ARG A 220 -6.31 -8.81 21.98
CA ARG A 220 -5.62 -9.33 23.18
C ARG A 220 -5.93 -8.49 24.41
N SER A 221 -6.04 -7.17 24.28
CA SER A 221 -6.51 -6.31 25.37
C SER A 221 -7.93 -6.65 25.79
N ASP A 222 -8.82 -6.93 24.84
CA ASP A 222 -10.19 -7.35 25.12
C ASP A 222 -10.23 -8.72 25.80
N LEU A 223 -9.38 -9.68 25.38
CA LEU A 223 -9.25 -11.00 26.01
C LEU A 223 -8.84 -10.91 27.49
N VAL A 224 -7.93 -9.99 27.84
CA VAL A 224 -7.52 -9.74 29.23
C VAL A 224 -8.67 -9.15 30.04
N THR A 225 -9.51 -8.34 29.41
CA THR A 225 -10.63 -7.62 30.05
C THR A 225 -11.91 -8.43 30.10
N ALA A 226 -12.05 -9.47 29.27
CA ALA A 226 -13.20 -10.36 29.21
C ALA A 226 -13.34 -11.17 30.51
N ALA A 227 -14.09 -10.62 31.46
CA ALA A 227 -14.40 -11.27 32.73
C ALA A 227 -15.26 -12.52 32.50
N SER A 228 -14.73 -13.69 32.87
CA SER A 228 -15.35 -15.02 33.07
C SER A 228 -16.35 -15.60 32.05
N SER A 229 -16.74 -14.90 30.98
CA SER A 229 -17.58 -15.45 29.92
C SER A 229 -16.74 -16.28 28.97
N GLU A 230 -16.82 -17.61 29.10
CA GLU A 230 -16.06 -18.58 28.31
C GLU A 230 -16.35 -18.43 26.80
N ASN A 231 -17.62 -18.25 26.44
CA ASN A 231 -18.04 -18.03 25.04
C ASN A 231 -17.39 -16.80 24.39
N VAL A 232 -17.31 -15.67 25.11
CA VAL A 232 -16.71 -14.44 24.57
C VAL A 232 -15.20 -14.60 24.39
N LYS A 233 -14.55 -15.36 25.29
CA LYS A 233 -13.12 -15.66 25.15
C LYS A 233 -12.85 -16.56 23.96
N ASP A 234 -13.70 -17.56 23.71
CA ASP A 234 -13.57 -18.45 22.56
C ASP A 234 -13.75 -17.71 21.23
N GLU A 235 -14.72 -16.81 21.14
CA GLU A 235 -14.92 -15.94 19.96
C GLU A 235 -13.70 -15.05 19.70
N LEU A 236 -13.16 -14.39 20.74
CA LEU A 236 -11.99 -13.53 20.62
C LEU A 236 -10.71 -14.32 20.30
N ASN A 237 -10.54 -15.51 20.86
CA ASN A 237 -9.42 -16.41 20.53
C ASN A 237 -9.52 -16.88 19.07
N GLY A 238 -10.73 -17.22 18.60
CA GLY A 238 -10.99 -17.56 17.21
C GLY A 238 -10.68 -16.41 16.26
N LEU A 239 -11.07 -15.18 16.62
CA LEU A 239 -10.75 -13.98 15.87
C LEU A 239 -9.23 -13.68 15.84
N ASP A 240 -8.52 -13.81 16.97
CA ASP A 240 -7.05 -13.64 17.00
C ASP A 240 -6.34 -14.71 16.16
N LYS A 241 -6.82 -15.95 16.18
CA LYS A 241 -6.34 -17.05 15.32
C LYS A 241 -6.54 -16.70 13.84
N ALA A 242 -7.74 -16.26 13.46
CA ALA A 242 -8.08 -15.90 12.08
C ALA A 242 -7.18 -14.77 11.56
N ILE A 243 -7.05 -13.67 12.31
CA ILE A 243 -6.17 -12.55 11.93
C ILE A 243 -4.71 -12.99 11.93
N GLY A 244 -4.29 -13.83 12.89
CA GLY A 244 -2.95 -14.41 12.91
C GLY A 244 -2.64 -15.24 11.67
N ALA A 245 -3.60 -16.04 11.19
CA ALA A 245 -3.45 -16.85 9.99
C ALA A 245 -3.35 -16.00 8.73
N ILE A 246 -4.17 -14.94 8.61
CA ILE A 246 -4.08 -13.98 7.50
C ILE A 246 -2.72 -13.28 7.51
N LEU A 247 -2.25 -12.83 8.68
CA LEU A 247 -0.93 -12.22 8.81
C LEU A 247 0.18 -13.18 8.37
N GLY A 248 0.07 -14.47 8.74
CA GLY A 248 0.98 -15.52 8.26
C GLY A 248 0.98 -15.66 6.74
N GLN A 249 -0.20 -15.72 6.11
CA GLN A 249 -0.34 -15.77 4.65
C GLN A 249 0.30 -14.55 3.96
N ARG A 250 0.01 -13.34 4.43
CA ARG A 250 0.60 -12.10 3.88
C ARG A 250 2.12 -12.05 4.09
N THR A 251 2.63 -12.60 5.19
CA THR A 251 4.07 -12.71 5.44
C THR A 251 4.73 -13.64 4.42
N ILE A 252 4.09 -14.76 4.07
CA ILE A 252 4.54 -15.68 3.02
C ILE A 252 4.54 -14.97 1.66
N GLU A 253 3.46 -14.29 1.28
CA GLU A 253 3.35 -13.53 0.03
C GLU A 253 4.43 -12.45 -0.11
N ARG A 254 4.65 -11.66 0.95
CA ARG A 254 5.70 -10.64 0.99
C ARG A 254 7.09 -11.25 0.80
N ASN A 255 7.36 -12.40 1.42
CA ASN A 255 8.64 -13.08 1.28
C ASN A 255 8.79 -13.78 -0.10
N GLN A 256 7.70 -14.23 -0.72
CA GLN A 256 7.71 -14.66 -2.12
C GLN A 256 8.04 -13.51 -3.07
N LEU A 257 7.52 -12.29 -2.81
CA LEU A 257 7.90 -11.09 -3.55
C LEU A 257 9.39 -10.80 -3.42
N LEU A 258 9.97 -10.90 -2.22
CA LEU A 258 11.43 -10.77 -2.04
C LEU A 258 12.21 -11.82 -2.84
N VAL A 259 11.76 -13.08 -2.83
CA VAL A 259 12.35 -14.13 -3.67
C VAL A 259 12.27 -13.75 -5.14
N SER A 260 11.15 -13.22 -5.62
CA SER A 260 10.99 -12.81 -7.02
C SER A 260 11.96 -11.68 -7.40
N ILE A 261 12.15 -10.69 -6.52
CA ILE A 261 13.11 -9.59 -6.71
C ILE A 261 14.53 -10.15 -6.80
N VAL A 262 14.93 -10.98 -5.85
CA VAL A 262 16.29 -11.57 -5.82
C VAL A 262 16.51 -12.49 -7.01
N LYS A 263 15.51 -13.30 -7.41
CA LYS A 263 15.57 -14.12 -8.64
C LYS A 263 15.74 -13.27 -9.90
N SER A 264 15.05 -12.14 -10.00
CA SER A 264 15.17 -11.25 -11.16
C SER A 264 16.59 -10.70 -11.30
N LYS A 265 17.22 -10.32 -10.18
CA LYS A 265 18.63 -9.88 -10.13
C LYS A 265 19.59 -11.03 -10.42
N PHE A 266 19.28 -12.23 -9.94
CA PHE A 266 20.08 -13.43 -10.16
C PHE A 266 20.12 -13.86 -11.65
N ASN A 267 19.04 -13.64 -12.41
CA ASN A 267 18.91 -14.06 -13.81
C ASN A 267 19.36 -13.01 -14.83
N LYS A 268 19.55 -11.73 -14.44
CA LYS A 268 20.04 -10.70 -15.35
C LYS A 268 21.48 -10.99 -15.76
N VAL A 269 21.72 -11.03 -17.07
CA VAL A 269 23.06 -11.14 -17.65
C VAL A 269 23.82 -9.85 -17.35
N ARG A 270 25.07 -9.99 -16.90
CA ARG A 270 25.95 -8.89 -16.51
C ARG A 270 26.16 -7.92 -17.69
N ASP A 271 25.57 -6.73 -17.63
CA ASP A 271 26.03 -5.61 -18.46
C ASP A 271 26.83 -4.57 -17.66
N ASP A 272 26.65 -4.49 -16.33
CA ASP A 272 27.29 -3.46 -15.50
C ASP A 272 28.38 -3.98 -14.57
N LYS A 273 29.58 -3.39 -14.65
CA LYS A 273 30.77 -3.73 -13.84
C LYS A 273 30.62 -3.38 -12.35
N ASN A 274 29.54 -2.69 -11.96
CA ASN A 274 29.29 -2.19 -10.60
C ASN A 274 28.16 -2.91 -9.83
N GLU A 275 27.43 -3.86 -10.43
CA GLU A 275 26.40 -4.61 -9.69
C GLU A 275 26.99 -5.77 -8.88
N LYS A 276 26.71 -5.79 -7.57
CA LYS A 276 27.09 -6.90 -6.68
C LYS A 276 26.40 -8.19 -7.15
N VAL A 277 27.20 -9.23 -7.39
CA VAL A 277 26.70 -10.56 -7.77
C VAL A 277 25.78 -11.10 -6.67
N THR A 278 24.50 -11.29 -7.00
CA THR A 278 23.54 -11.95 -6.12
C THR A 278 23.95 -13.40 -5.96
N LYS A 279 24.28 -13.83 -4.74
CA LYS A 279 24.79 -15.18 -4.50
C LYS A 279 23.63 -16.17 -4.26
N PRO A 280 23.73 -17.44 -4.66
CA PRO A 280 22.65 -18.43 -4.46
C PRO A 280 22.26 -18.60 -2.98
N GLU A 281 23.17 -18.37 -2.04
CA GLU A 281 22.94 -18.50 -0.60
C GLU A 281 21.90 -17.50 -0.08
N GLU A 282 21.73 -16.35 -0.74
CA GLU A 282 20.69 -15.37 -0.39
C GLU A 282 19.29 -15.97 -0.65
N LEU A 283 19.12 -16.66 -1.77
CA LEU A 283 17.87 -17.37 -2.09
C LEU A 283 17.65 -18.55 -1.15
N VAL A 284 18.70 -19.27 -0.74
CA VAL A 284 18.60 -20.35 0.27
C VAL A 284 18.02 -19.79 1.58
N ARG A 285 18.55 -18.68 2.09
CA ARG A 285 18.06 -18.04 3.32
C ARG A 285 16.60 -17.59 3.21
N LEU A 286 16.20 -17.02 2.08
CA LEU A 286 14.81 -16.63 1.86
C LEU A 286 13.87 -17.83 1.82
N TYR A 287 14.29 -18.96 1.25
CA TYR A 287 13.48 -20.18 1.30
C TYR A 287 13.47 -20.84 2.67
N ASP A 288 14.57 -20.79 3.44
CA ASP A 288 14.55 -21.20 4.85
C ASP A 288 13.51 -20.41 5.65
N LEU A 289 13.47 -19.08 5.47
CA LEU A 289 12.47 -18.22 6.09
C LEU A 289 11.04 -18.56 5.63
N LEU A 290 10.83 -18.80 4.33
CA LEU A 290 9.52 -19.20 3.81
C LEU A 290 9.06 -20.56 4.35
N ILE A 291 9.96 -21.52 4.52
CA ILE A 291 9.64 -22.83 5.12
C ILE A 291 9.24 -22.66 6.58
N GLN A 292 9.97 -21.83 7.34
CA GLN A 292 9.61 -21.52 8.73
C GLN A 292 8.23 -20.88 8.81
N ASN A 293 7.97 -19.84 8.00
CA ASN A 293 6.68 -19.14 8.00
C ASN A 293 5.51 -20.06 7.67
N ILE A 294 5.69 -21.02 6.75
CA ILE A 294 4.67 -22.02 6.44
C ILE A 294 4.44 -22.97 7.62
N SER A 295 5.51 -23.41 8.28
CA SER A 295 5.39 -24.26 9.48
C SER A 295 4.58 -23.54 10.55
N ASP A 296 4.93 -22.29 10.86
CA ASP A 296 4.25 -21.48 11.86
C ASP A 296 2.76 -21.27 11.52
N LEU A 297 2.44 -21.05 10.23
CA LEU A 297 1.06 -20.94 9.76
C LEU A 297 0.30 -22.27 9.88
N SER A 298 0.92 -23.37 9.47
CA SER A 298 0.33 -24.71 9.56
C SER A 298 0.03 -25.10 11.01
N ASP A 299 0.96 -24.83 11.92
CA ASP A 299 0.82 -25.07 13.35
C ASP A 299 -0.31 -24.20 13.94
N LEU A 300 -0.37 -22.92 13.56
CA LEU A 300 -1.43 -22.02 14.00
C LEU A 300 -2.82 -22.50 13.55
N VAL A 301 -2.97 -22.83 12.27
CA VAL A 301 -4.25 -23.29 11.71
C VAL A 301 -4.65 -24.64 12.33
N SER A 302 -3.68 -25.50 12.63
CA SER A 302 -3.90 -26.85 13.19
C SER A 302 -4.08 -26.89 14.71
N SER A 303 -3.94 -25.77 15.43
CA SER A 303 -3.93 -25.71 16.90
C SER A 303 -5.28 -26.00 17.60
N GLY A 304 -6.38 -26.20 16.86
CA GLY A 304 -7.72 -26.46 17.39
C GLY A 304 -8.11 -27.94 17.44
N ARG A 305 -8.99 -28.32 18.39
CA ARG A 305 -9.53 -29.69 18.50
C ARG A 305 -10.53 -30.00 17.38
N ASP A 306 -11.42 -29.05 17.07
CA ASP A 306 -12.41 -29.16 16.00
C ASP A 306 -11.92 -28.42 14.75
N ARG A 307 -11.05 -29.09 13.99
CA ARG A 307 -10.56 -28.57 12.71
C ARG A 307 -11.67 -28.64 11.67
N LYS A 308 -11.96 -27.49 11.09
CA LYS A 308 -13.00 -27.36 10.08
C LYS A 308 -12.45 -27.72 8.70
N ALA A 309 -13.33 -28.09 7.77
CA ALA A 309 -12.90 -28.59 6.46
C ALA A 309 -12.01 -27.58 5.73
N GLU A 310 -12.34 -26.30 5.84
CA GLU A 310 -11.61 -25.18 5.24
C GLU A 310 -10.23 -24.97 5.90
N GLU A 311 -10.12 -25.16 7.22
CA GLU A 311 -8.84 -25.10 7.94
C GLU A 311 -7.94 -26.28 7.57
N VAL A 312 -8.52 -27.47 7.40
CA VAL A 312 -7.79 -28.65 6.91
C VAL A 312 -7.29 -28.42 5.49
N ALA A 313 -8.13 -27.91 4.60
CA ALA A 313 -7.75 -27.58 3.23
C ALA A 313 -6.61 -26.54 3.19
N LEU A 314 -6.67 -25.51 4.04
CA LEU A 314 -5.58 -24.54 4.15
C LEU A 314 -4.27 -25.17 4.66
N ALA A 315 -4.35 -26.09 5.64
CA ALA A 315 -3.18 -26.81 6.13
C ALA A 315 -2.57 -27.71 5.04
N GLU A 316 -3.39 -28.38 4.23
CA GLU A 316 -2.94 -29.15 3.07
C GLU A 316 -2.26 -28.27 2.01
N GLU A 317 -2.81 -27.09 1.73
CA GLU A 317 -2.17 -26.10 0.85
C GLU A 317 -0.80 -25.66 1.40
N CYS A 318 -0.71 -25.43 2.72
CA CYS A 318 0.54 -25.09 3.39
C CYS A 318 1.58 -26.21 3.22
N GLU A 319 1.19 -27.48 3.40
CA GLU A 319 2.08 -28.62 3.18
C GLU A 319 2.58 -28.70 1.74
N LEU A 320 1.71 -28.47 0.75
CA LEU A 320 2.12 -28.42 -0.66
C LEU A 320 3.13 -27.31 -0.92
N LYS A 321 2.86 -26.09 -0.44
CA LYS A 321 3.80 -24.96 -0.56
C LYS A 321 5.13 -25.25 0.16
N SER A 322 5.11 -25.91 1.32
CA SER A 322 6.31 -26.36 2.05
C SER A 322 7.19 -27.25 1.18
N MET A 323 6.61 -28.21 0.47
CA MET A 323 7.34 -29.09 -0.44
C MET A 323 7.99 -28.32 -1.60
N VAL A 324 7.26 -27.37 -2.19
CA VAL A 324 7.78 -26.52 -3.28
C VAL A 324 8.95 -25.67 -2.78
N PHE A 325 8.84 -25.05 -1.61
CA PHE A 325 9.93 -24.23 -1.05
C PHE A 325 11.15 -25.08 -0.68
N ARG A 326 10.96 -26.28 -0.13
CA ARG A 326 12.06 -27.23 0.11
C ARG A 326 12.76 -27.63 -1.19
N ALA A 327 12.01 -27.90 -2.26
CA ALA A 327 12.59 -28.21 -3.57
C ALA A 327 13.43 -27.04 -4.11
N GLN A 328 12.89 -25.82 -4.06
CA GLN A 328 13.60 -24.61 -4.50
C GLN A 328 14.84 -24.31 -3.65
N ARG A 329 14.73 -24.47 -2.33
CA ARG A 329 15.87 -24.34 -1.42
C ARG A 329 17.00 -25.31 -1.80
N CYS A 330 16.68 -26.59 -2.01
CA CYS A 330 17.66 -27.60 -2.45
C CYS A 330 18.31 -27.22 -3.78
N PHE A 331 17.53 -26.66 -4.73
CA PHE A 331 18.06 -26.21 -6.02
C PHE A 331 19.08 -25.06 -5.88
N TYR A 332 18.78 -24.04 -5.09
CA TYR A 332 19.72 -22.92 -4.90
C TYR A 332 20.93 -23.31 -4.05
N LEU A 333 20.76 -24.24 -3.11
CA LEU A 333 21.88 -24.83 -2.39
C LEU A 333 22.79 -25.62 -3.35
N ALA A 334 22.22 -26.40 -4.27
CA ALA A 334 22.98 -27.09 -5.30
C ALA A 334 23.78 -26.11 -6.18
N LYS A 335 23.20 -24.97 -6.56
CA LYS A 335 23.90 -23.90 -7.29
C LYS A 335 25.09 -23.34 -6.51
N SER A 336 24.94 -23.10 -5.20
CA SER A 336 26.04 -22.67 -4.33
C SER A 336 27.20 -23.68 -4.34
N TYR A 337 26.89 -24.96 -4.14
CA TYR A 337 27.91 -26.02 -4.16
C TYR A 337 28.56 -26.16 -5.54
N SER A 338 27.78 -26.00 -6.61
CA SER A 338 28.31 -25.99 -7.98
C SER A 338 29.30 -24.85 -8.21
N PHE A 339 29.01 -23.64 -7.71
CA PHE A 339 29.95 -22.50 -7.78
C PHE A 339 31.19 -22.70 -6.91
N ALA A 340 31.08 -23.44 -5.80
CA ALA A 340 32.20 -23.84 -4.97
C ALA A 340 33.03 -25.01 -5.54
N GLY A 341 32.69 -25.54 -6.73
CA GLY A 341 33.38 -26.66 -7.37
C GLY A 341 33.04 -28.06 -6.80
N LYS A 342 32.13 -28.14 -5.83
CA LYS A 342 31.68 -29.39 -5.18
C LYS A 342 30.63 -30.11 -6.04
N ARG A 343 31.08 -30.72 -7.15
CA ARG A 343 30.20 -31.27 -8.20
C ARG A 343 29.34 -32.44 -7.73
N THR A 344 29.88 -33.31 -6.89
CA THR A 344 29.18 -34.50 -6.38
C THR A 344 28.00 -34.14 -5.48
N GLU A 345 28.23 -33.22 -4.53
CA GLU A 345 27.22 -32.72 -3.62
C GLU A 345 26.17 -31.89 -4.38
N ALA A 346 26.62 -31.06 -5.34
CA ALA A 346 25.71 -30.31 -6.20
C ALA A 346 24.78 -31.25 -6.99
N TYR A 347 25.31 -32.32 -7.60
CA TYR A 347 24.51 -33.30 -8.34
C TYR A 347 23.48 -34.01 -7.44
N ALA A 348 23.89 -34.44 -6.24
CA ALA A 348 22.99 -35.05 -5.27
C ALA A 348 21.86 -34.09 -4.86
N LEU A 349 22.18 -32.83 -4.61
CA LEU A 349 21.19 -31.80 -4.25
C LEU A 349 20.24 -31.45 -5.41
N PHE A 350 20.73 -31.38 -6.65
CA PHE A 350 19.87 -31.21 -7.82
C PHE A 350 18.91 -32.40 -8.01
N SER A 351 19.40 -33.62 -7.84
CA SER A 351 18.58 -34.83 -7.90
C SER A 351 17.50 -34.82 -6.82
N ARG A 352 17.85 -34.42 -5.59
CA ARG A 352 16.89 -34.25 -4.50
C ARG A 352 15.86 -33.18 -4.80
N ALA A 353 16.28 -32.01 -5.29
CA ALA A 353 15.38 -30.92 -5.68
C ALA A 353 14.37 -31.36 -6.73
N ARG A 354 14.82 -32.10 -7.76
CA ARG A 354 13.96 -32.69 -8.79
C ARG A 354 12.96 -33.67 -8.19
N SER A 355 13.40 -34.61 -7.35
CA SER A 355 12.49 -35.57 -6.71
C SER A 355 11.39 -34.90 -5.89
N LEU A 356 11.72 -33.84 -5.14
CA LEU A 356 10.75 -33.07 -4.36
C LEU A 356 9.78 -32.31 -5.27
N ALA A 357 10.28 -31.72 -6.36
CA ALA A 357 9.44 -31.03 -7.34
C ALA A 357 8.48 -32.00 -8.04
N ASP A 358 8.94 -33.19 -8.44
CA ASP A 358 8.09 -34.20 -9.08
C ASP A 358 6.98 -34.69 -8.14
N VAL A 359 7.29 -34.88 -6.85
CA VAL A 359 6.27 -35.23 -5.83
C VAL A 359 5.27 -34.10 -5.64
N ALA A 360 5.73 -32.85 -5.53
CA ALA A 360 4.86 -31.69 -5.38
C ALA A 360 3.93 -31.51 -6.59
N LEU A 361 4.46 -31.66 -7.81
CA LEU A 361 3.67 -31.59 -9.06
C LEU A 361 2.60 -32.68 -9.12
N LYS A 362 2.92 -33.92 -8.76
CA LYS A 362 1.94 -35.01 -8.71
C LYS A 362 0.80 -34.70 -7.75
N ARG A 363 1.11 -34.15 -6.57
CA ARG A 363 0.08 -33.77 -5.58
C ARG A 363 -0.76 -32.58 -6.02
N LEU A 364 -0.16 -31.59 -6.69
CA LEU A 364 -0.90 -30.46 -7.27
C LEU A 364 -1.86 -30.93 -8.37
N HIS A 365 -1.44 -31.86 -9.22
CA HIS A 365 -2.32 -32.44 -10.23
C HIS A 365 -3.47 -33.24 -9.60
N SER A 366 -3.23 -34.02 -8.55
CA SER A 366 -4.31 -34.73 -7.87
C SER A 366 -5.31 -33.78 -7.18
N ALA A 367 -4.84 -32.67 -6.61
CA ALA A 367 -5.70 -31.66 -5.99
C ALA A 367 -6.57 -30.92 -7.03
N ASN A 368 -6.00 -30.56 -8.19
CA ASN A 368 -6.77 -29.92 -9.26
C ASN A 368 -7.84 -30.83 -9.88
N ILE A 369 -7.68 -32.15 -9.82
CA ILE A 369 -8.66 -33.13 -10.31
C ILE A 369 -9.79 -33.35 -9.31
N SER A 370 -9.56 -33.15 -8.01
CA SER A 370 -10.61 -33.24 -6.99
C SER A 370 -11.49 -31.99 -6.88
N ASP A 371 -11.03 -30.84 -7.40
CA ASP A 371 -11.77 -29.58 -7.43
C ASP A 371 -12.60 -29.36 -8.73
N GLN A 372 -12.53 -30.30 -9.68
CA GLN A 372 -13.38 -30.37 -10.89
C GLN A 372 -14.48 -31.41 -10.70
#